data_AF-Q82XU5-F1
#
_entry.id   AF-Q82XU5-F1
#
_cell.length_a   1.000
_cell.length_b   1.000
_cell.length_c   1.000
_cell.angle_alpha   90.00
_cell.angle_beta   90.00
_cell.angle_gamma   90.00
#
_symmetry.space_group_name_H-M   'P 1'
#
loop_
_entity.id
_entity.type
_entity.pdbx_description
1 polymer ?
#
loop_
_entity_poly.entity_id
_entity_poly.type
_entity_poly.pdbx_seq_one_letter_code
_entity_poly.pdbx_strand_id
1 'polypeptide(L)'
;MERLPKGIYTPEFRAEAVKLVEAEGLSVDAAAKRLLVPKSSLGNWVRASRTGSLAKVGQGQRVPTETEIELARLRKELAEVKLERDLLKKCAAYFAKESR
;
A
#
# COMPACT_ATOMS: atom_id res chain seq x y z
N MET A 1 9.75 -6.11 -9.65
CA MET A 1 9.83 -4.71 -9.20
C MET A 1 9.16 -4.65 -7.83
N GLU A 2 9.96 -4.50 -6.78
CA GLU A 2 9.49 -4.51 -5.39
C GLU A 2 8.56 -3.31 -5.18
N ARG A 3 7.28 -3.57 -4.91
CA ARG A 3 6.31 -2.51 -4.65
C ARG A 3 6.53 -2.02 -3.23
N LEU A 4 7.05 -0.81 -3.09
CA LEU A 4 7.13 -0.14 -1.80
C LEU A 4 5.73 -0.15 -1.14
N PRO A 5 5.63 -0.57 0.13
CA PRO A 5 4.34 -0.59 0.84
C PRO A 5 3.72 0.81 0.82
N LYS A 6 2.40 0.87 0.68
CA LYS A 6 1.65 2.13 0.66
C LYS A 6 1.71 2.76 2.05
N GLY A 7 2.67 3.65 2.28
CA GLY A 7 2.82 4.39 3.53
C GLY A 7 1.64 5.33 3.78
N ILE A 8 1.29 5.50 5.06
CA ILE A 8 0.49 6.63 5.52
C ILE A 8 1.47 7.77 5.78
N TYR A 9 1.31 8.88 5.06
CA TYR A 9 2.21 10.03 5.15
C TYR A 9 1.50 11.19 5.83
N THR A 10 2.20 11.89 6.72
CA THR A 10 1.63 13.08 7.37
C THR A 10 1.43 14.21 6.35
N PRO A 11 0.51 15.15 6.61
CA PRO A 11 0.33 16.32 5.75
C PRO A 11 1.61 17.15 5.59
N GLU A 12 2.40 17.29 6.66
CA GLU A 12 3.63 18.06 6.72
C GLU A 12 4.69 17.43 5.80
N PHE A 13 4.88 16.11 5.91
CA PHE A 13 5.79 15.38 5.04
C PHE A 13 5.41 15.51 3.56
N ARG A 14 4.11 15.49 3.26
CA ARG A 14 3.63 15.68 1.88
C ARG A 14 3.90 17.10 1.37
N ALA A 15 3.76 18.11 2.21
CA ALA A 15 4.09 19.48 1.87
C ALA A 15 5.59 19.66 1.60
N GLU A 16 6.46 19.10 2.45
CA GLU A 16 7.91 19.12 2.24
C GLU A 16 8.32 18.37 0.97
N ALA A 17 7.73 17.19 0.73
CA ALA A 17 8.02 16.40 -0.46
C ALA A 17 7.66 17.14 -1.76
N VAL A 18 6.54 17.89 -1.75
CA VAL A 18 6.16 18.75 -2.87
C VAL A 18 7.11 19.94 -3.02
N LYS A 19 7.54 20.56 -1.91
CA LYS A 19 8.49 21.68 -1.93
C LYS A 19 9.82 21.30 -2.59
N LEU A 20 10.32 20.09 -2.37
CA LEU A 20 11.51 19.58 -3.08
C LEU A 20 11.36 19.58 -4.61
N VAL A 21 10.14 19.35 -5.10
CA VAL A 21 9.87 19.32 -6.54
C VAL A 21 9.62 20.73 -7.08
N GLU A 22 8.79 21.52 -6.40
CA GLU A 22 8.31 22.80 -6.92
C GLU A 22 9.25 23.97 -6.61
N ALA A 23 9.90 23.99 -5.45
CA ALA A 23 10.80 25.07 -5.04
C ALA A 23 12.27 24.76 -5.34
N GLU A 24 12.72 23.53 -5.10
CA GLU A 24 14.12 23.12 -5.36
C GLU A 24 14.34 22.59 -6.79
N GLY A 25 13.26 22.42 -7.57
CA GLY A 25 13.34 22.05 -8.98
C GLY A 25 13.74 20.59 -9.24
N LEU A 26 13.70 19.71 -8.23
CA LEU A 26 14.00 18.30 -8.44
C LEU A 26 12.92 17.64 -9.31
N SER A 27 13.34 16.71 -10.17
CA SER A 27 12.36 15.85 -10.84
C SER A 27 11.60 14.98 -9.83
N VAL A 28 10.34 14.68 -10.12
CA VAL A 28 9.52 13.77 -9.28
C VAL A 28 10.21 12.42 -9.07
N ASP A 29 10.98 11.92 -10.05
CA ASP A 29 11.71 10.67 -9.93
C ASP A 29 12.86 10.76 -8.91
N ALA A 30 13.67 11.82 -9.01
CA ALA A 30 14.79 12.05 -8.10
C ALA A 30 14.32 12.29 -6.66
N ALA A 31 13.30 13.13 -6.49
CA ALA A 31 12.71 13.39 -5.18
C ALA A 31 12.07 12.13 -4.58
N ALA A 32 11.36 11.32 -5.37
CA ALA A 32 10.76 10.09 -4.90
C ALA A 32 11.80 9.07 -4.42
N LYS A 33 12.91 8.92 -5.16
CA LYS A 33 14.04 8.06 -4.75
C LYS A 33 14.70 8.56 -3.47
N ARG A 34 14.93 9.87 -3.35
CA ARG A 34 15.54 10.49 -2.16
C ARG A 34 14.69 10.30 -0.90
N LEU A 35 13.37 10.42 -1.04
CA LEU A 35 12.42 10.30 0.07
C LEU A 35 11.93 8.86 0.31
N LEU A 36 12.39 7.89 -0.49
CA LEU A 36 11.92 6.50 -0.47
C LEU A 36 10.39 6.38 -0.56
N VAL A 37 9.76 7.24 -1.35
CA VAL A 37 8.31 7.22 -1.59
C VAL A 37 8.00 6.71 -2.99
N PRO A 38 6.84 6.07 -3.20
CA PRO A 38 6.41 5.71 -4.54
C PRO A 38 6.31 6.96 -5.44
N LYS A 39 6.95 6.90 -6.62
CA LYS A 39 6.91 7.98 -7.62
C LYS A 39 5.48 8.43 -7.96
N SER A 40 4.56 7.48 -8.05
CA SER A 40 3.14 7.75 -8.30
C SER A 40 2.48 8.56 -7.18
N SER A 41 2.81 8.26 -5.91
CA SER A 41 2.34 9.02 -4.75
C SER A 41 2.84 10.44 -4.81
N LEU A 42 4.14 10.66 -5.00
CA LEU A 42 4.71 12.00 -5.08
C LEU A 42 4.14 12.78 -6.28
N GLY A 43 3.99 12.15 -7.44
CA GLY A 43 3.36 12.77 -8.60
C GLY A 43 1.90 13.17 -8.35
N ASN A 44 1.15 12.38 -7.57
CA ASN A 44 -0.21 12.73 -7.16
C ASN A 44 -0.21 13.93 -6.21
N TRP A 45 0.75 14.02 -5.28
CA TRP A 45 0.86 15.15 -4.35
C TRP A 45 1.20 16.45 -5.05
N VAL A 46 2.16 16.43 -5.99
CA VAL A 46 2.51 17.61 -6.80
C VAL A 46 1.29 18.08 -7.60
N ARG A 47 0.55 17.15 -8.23
CA ARG A 47 -0.71 17.51 -8.92
C ARG A 47 -1.75 18.11 -7.97
N ALA A 48 -1.90 17.54 -6.77
CA ALA A 48 -2.83 18.06 -5.77
C ALA A 48 -2.40 19.42 -5.18
N SER A 49 -1.09 19.70 -5.10
CA SER A 49 -0.54 21.01 -4.72
C SER A 49 -0.99 22.08 -5.71
N ARG A 50 -0.78 21.82 -7.00
CA ARG A 50 -1.13 22.74 -8.09
C ARG A 50 -2.62 23.07 -8.17
N THR A 51 -3.48 22.16 -7.71
CA THR A 51 -4.94 22.36 -7.67
C THR A 51 -5.43 22.85 -6.30
N GLY A 52 -4.54 23.20 -5.37
CA GLY A 52 -4.90 23.67 -4.03
C GLY A 52 -5.57 22.61 -3.14
N SER A 53 -5.45 21.34 -3.50
CA SER A 53 -6.13 20.21 -2.81
C SER A 53 -5.16 19.30 -2.05
N LEU A 54 -3.91 19.70 -1.83
CA LEU A 54 -2.90 18.89 -1.14
C LEU A 54 -3.35 18.49 0.28
N ALA A 55 -4.00 19.40 1.01
CA ALA A 55 -4.53 19.15 2.34
C ALA A 55 -5.63 18.06 2.37
N LYS A 56 -6.32 17.82 1.25
CA LYS A 56 -7.34 16.76 1.11
C LYS A 56 -6.73 15.38 0.85
N VAL A 57 -5.46 15.32 0.45
CA VAL A 57 -4.78 14.04 0.26
C VAL A 57 -4.74 13.31 1.60
N GLY A 58 -5.01 12.01 1.61
CA GLY A 58 -4.99 11.20 2.84
C GLY A 58 -5.99 11.64 3.91
N GLN A 59 -6.93 12.55 3.61
CA GLN A 59 -7.98 12.94 4.54
C GLN A 59 -8.85 11.71 4.84
N GLY A 60 -9.01 11.38 6.12
CA GLY A 60 -9.68 10.15 6.56
C GLY A 60 -8.78 8.91 6.61
N GLN A 61 -7.52 8.99 6.18
CA GLN A 61 -6.55 7.94 6.51
C GLN A 61 -6.07 8.14 7.94
N ARG A 62 -6.33 7.15 8.80
CA ARG A 62 -5.72 7.05 10.13
C ARG A 62 -4.75 5.90 10.17
N VAL A 63 -3.75 6.02 11.04
CA VAL A 63 -2.89 4.89 11.39
C VAL A 63 -3.78 3.82 12.03
N PRO A 64 -3.79 2.58 11.49
CA PRO A 64 -4.52 1.48 12.11
C PRO A 64 -4.02 1.25 13.54
N THR A 65 -4.91 0.86 14.45
CA THR A 65 -4.48 0.46 15.79
C THR A 65 -3.72 -0.87 15.72
N GLU A 66 -2.92 -1.17 16.75
CA GLU A 66 -2.20 -2.44 16.85
C GLU A 66 -3.16 -3.64 16.71
N THR A 67 -4.32 -3.58 17.39
CA THR A 67 -5.38 -4.59 17.30
C THR A 67 -5.91 -4.75 15.87
N GLU A 68 -6.05 -3.67 15.10
CA GLU A 68 -6.50 -3.75 13.71
C GLU A 68 -5.45 -4.37 12.80
N ILE A 69 -4.16 -4.11 13.06
CA ILE A 69 -3.04 -4.72 12.35
C ILE A 69 -3.00 -6.22 12.62
N GLU A 70 -3.10 -6.63 13.88
CA GLU A 70 -3.14 -8.04 14.28
C GLU A 70 -4.34 -8.76 13.68
N LEU A 71 -5.52 -8.14 13.76
CA LEU A 71 -6.75 -8.71 13.20
C LEU A 71 -6.65 -8.86 11.67
N ALA A 72 -6.03 -7.91 10.97
CA ALA A 72 -5.78 -8.04 9.52
C ALA A 72 -4.82 -9.18 9.21
N ARG A 73 -3.75 -9.33 10.01
CA ARG A 73 -2.79 -10.44 9.88
C ARG A 73 -3.47 -11.79 10.10
N LEU A 74 -4.22 -11.95 11.20
CA LEU A 74 -4.93 -13.19 11.51
C LEU A 74 -5.96 -13.55 10.43
N ARG A 75 -6.67 -12.56 9.87
CA ARG A 75 -7.60 -12.80 8.76
C ARG A 75 -6.89 -13.29 7.50
N LYS A 76 -5.69 -12.79 7.22
CA LYS A 76 -4.88 -13.25 6.09
C LYS A 76 -4.41 -14.69 6.30
N GLU A 77 -3.83 -15.00 7.46
CA GLU A 77 -3.39 -16.36 7.80
C GLU A 77 -4.57 -17.36 7.76
N LEU A 78 -5.73 -16.97 8.29
CA LEU A 78 -6.94 -17.80 8.23
C LEU A 78 -7.42 -18.04 6.79
N ALA A 79 -7.30 -17.05 5.90
CA ALA A 79 -7.67 -17.20 4.50
C ALA A 79 -6.72 -18.16 3.77
N GLU A 80 -5.42 -18.07 4.02
CA GLU A 80 -4.39 -18.96 3.47
C GLU A 80 -4.63 -20.40 3.92
N VAL A 81 -4.80 -20.64 5.23
CA VAL A 81 -5.08 -21.98 5.77
C VAL A 81 -6.39 -22.55 5.22
N LYS A 82 -7.43 -21.73 5.06
CA LYS A 82 -8.70 -22.18 4.45
C LYS A 82 -8.50 -22.61 2.99
N LEU A 83 -7.73 -21.85 2.22
CA LEU A 83 -7.43 -22.17 0.83
C LEU A 83 -6.67 -23.49 0.72
N GLU A 84 -5.63 -23.68 1.53
CA GLU A 84 -4.85 -24.92 1.58
C GLU A 84 -5.74 -26.12 1.94
N ARG A 85 -6.55 -25.98 2.98
CA ARG A 85 -7.50 -27.02 3.43
C ARG A 85 -8.51 -27.38 2.35
N ASP A 86 -9.02 -26.38 1.61
CA ASP A 86 -9.99 -26.61 0.54
C ASP A 86 -9.34 -27.25 -0.69
N LEU A 87 -8.08 -26.90 -0.99
CA LEU A 87 -7.29 -27.56 -2.03
C LEU A 87 -7.03 -29.03 -1.67
N LEU A 88 -6.59 -29.32 -0.44
CA LEU A 88 -6.38 -30.68 0.06
C LEU A 88 -7.64 -31.55 -0.08
N LYS A 89 -8.81 -31.00 0.26
CA LYS A 89 -10.10 -31.68 0.08
C LYS A 89 -10.39 -32.01 -1.38
N LYS A 90 -10.16 -31.06 -2.29
CA LYS A 90 -10.35 -31.27 -3.73
C LYS A 90 -9.43 -32.35 -4.26
N CYS A 91 -8.15 -32.34 -3.86
CA CYS A 91 -7.19 -33.38 -4.22
C CYS A 91 -7.61 -34.75 -3.69
N ALA A 92 -8.00 -34.86 -2.42
CA ALA A 92 -8.45 -36.11 -1.82
C ALA A 92 -9.68 -36.68 -2.55
N ALA A 93 -10.65 -35.82 -2.90
CA ALA A 93 -11.83 -36.23 -3.66
C ALA A 93 -11.48 -36.71 -5.08
N TYR A 94 -10.53 -36.05 -5.75
CA TYR A 94 -10.02 -36.46 -7.06
C TYR A 94 -9.38 -37.85 -6.98
N PHE A 95 -8.43 -38.06 -6.06
CA PHE A 95 -7.77 -39.36 -5.90
C PHE A 95 -8.74 -40.49 -5.51
N ALA A 96 -9.72 -40.22 -4.65
CA ALA A 96 -10.74 -41.21 -4.30
C ALA A 96 -11.63 -41.61 -5.49
N LYS A 97 -11.79 -40.73 -6.49
CA LYS A 97 -12.55 -41.03 -7.72
C LYS A 97 -11.74 -41.86 -8.71
N GLU A 98 -10.45 -41.57 -8.88
CA GLU A 98 -9.56 -42.30 -9.80
C GLU A 98 -9.18 -43.70 -9.32
N SER A 99 -9.24 -43.97 -8.01
CA SER A 99 -8.97 -45.30 -7.42
C SER A 99 -10.14 -46.29 -7.52
N ARG A 100 -11.15 -46.01 -8.36
CA ARG A 100 -12.35 -46.85 -8.53
C ARG A 100 -12.41 -47.46 -9.93
#